data_AF-S4PWC4-F1
#
_entry.id   AF-S4PWC4-F1
#
_cell.length_a   1.000
_cell.length_b   1.000
_cell.length_c   1.000
_cell.angle_alpha   90.00
_cell.angle_beta   90.00
_cell.angle_gamma   90.00
#
_symmetry.space_group_name_H-M   'P 1'
#
loop_
_entity.id
_entity.type
_entity.pdbx_description
1 polymer ?
#
loop_
_entity_poly.entity_id
_entity_poly.type
_entity_poly.pdbx_seq_one_letter_code
_entity_poly.pdbx_strand_id
1 'polypeptide(L)'
;MSAESPRHARSGGPLTVPSQPPSDRSIIDAVSGFINDVTLSSSSTVDPKDVIQWARFETADINEPTPEGDIDNDVPPLLLILGYGSGVQVWLIPPTGEAQEVLSWRQGTVRVLRILPTPQHGDCFAS
;
A
#
# COMPACT_ATOMS: atom_id res chain seq x y z
N MET A 1 -2.96 -1.98 34.81
CA MET A 1 -2.82 -1.11 33.62
C MET A 1 -2.80 -2.02 32.41
N SER A 2 -3.89 -2.07 31.65
CA SER A 2 -3.99 -2.95 30.47
C SER A 2 -3.27 -2.30 29.30
N ALA A 3 -2.32 -3.01 28.70
CA ALA A 3 -1.64 -2.57 27.49
C ALA A 3 -2.61 -2.70 26.31
N GLU A 4 -2.98 -1.57 25.72
CA GLU A 4 -3.71 -1.50 24.46
C GLU A 4 -2.83 -2.15 23.39
N SER A 5 -3.25 -3.31 22.91
CA SER A 5 -2.61 -4.01 21.80
C SER A 5 -2.82 -3.15 20.54
N PRO A 6 -1.81 -2.95 19.66
CA PRO A 6 -2.00 -2.36 18.35
C PRO A 6 -2.71 -3.36 17.42
N ARG A 7 -3.85 -3.90 17.87
CA ARG A 7 -4.77 -4.67 17.06
C ARG A 7 -5.70 -3.67 16.43
N HIS A 8 -5.47 -3.41 15.15
CA HIS A 8 -6.53 -3.14 14.19
C HIS A 8 -7.55 -2.11 14.68
N ALA A 9 -7.13 -0.86 14.85
CA ALA A 9 -8.07 0.25 14.87
C ALA A 9 -8.74 0.30 13.49
N ARG A 10 -9.84 -0.46 13.32
CA ARG A 10 -10.80 -0.31 12.22
C ARG A 10 -11.53 1.01 12.42
N SER A 11 -10.78 2.11 12.33
CA SER A 11 -11.34 3.41 11.98
C SER A 11 -11.62 3.34 10.49
N GLY A 12 -12.86 3.52 10.07
CA GLY A 12 -13.31 3.35 8.68
C GLY A 12 -12.79 4.40 7.69
N GLY A 13 -11.57 4.91 7.89
CA GLY A 13 -10.87 5.81 6.99
C GLY A 13 -9.72 5.09 6.25
N PRO A 14 -9.26 5.62 5.11
CA PRO A 14 -8.12 5.08 4.40
C PRO A 14 -6.87 5.09 5.29
N LEU A 15 -6.14 3.99 5.29
CA LEU A 15 -4.91 3.84 6.07
C LEU A 15 -3.78 4.59 5.38
N THR A 16 -3.15 5.53 6.08
CA THR A 16 -1.98 6.28 5.57
C THR A 16 -0.72 5.86 6.31
N VAL A 17 0.34 5.57 5.57
CA VAL A 17 1.67 5.23 6.07
C VAL A 17 2.62 6.35 5.65
N PRO A 18 3.18 7.13 6.60
CA PRO A 18 4.09 8.21 6.27
C PRO A 18 5.44 7.66 5.78
N SER A 19 6.14 8.43 4.94
CA SER A 19 7.51 8.12 4.57
C SER A 19 8.41 8.16 5.81
N GLN A 20 9.23 7.13 6.03
CA GLN A 20 10.29 7.17 7.03
C GLN A 20 11.62 7.51 6.37
N PRO A 21 12.42 8.43 6.94
CA PRO A 21 13.75 8.72 6.43
C PRO A 21 14.62 7.45 6.50
N PRO A 22 15.54 7.23 5.53
CA PRO A 22 16.48 6.12 5.59
C PRO A 22 17.27 6.19 6.90
N SER A 23 17.18 5.16 7.73
CA SER A 23 17.99 5.11 8.95
C SER A 23 19.41 4.65 8.61
N ASP A 24 20.43 5.45 8.95
CA ASP A 24 21.86 5.09 8.81
C ASP A 24 22.32 3.99 9.77
N ARG A 25 21.38 3.29 10.44
CA ARG A 25 21.71 2.15 11.29
C ARG A 25 22.33 1.07 10.40
N SER A 26 23.54 0.65 10.76
CA SER A 26 24.16 -0.55 10.20
C SER A 26 23.13 -1.68 10.19
N ILE A 27 23.09 -2.50 9.13
CA ILE A 27 22.19 -3.67 9.04
C ILE A 27 22.23 -4.50 10.33
N ILE A 28 23.39 -4.58 10.98
CA ILE A 28 23.61 -5.30 12.25
C ILE A 28 22.87 -4.63 13.42
N ASP A 29 22.86 -3.29 13.50
CA ASP A 29 22.16 -2.53 14.54
C ASP A 29 20.64 -2.51 14.31
N ALA A 30 20.20 -2.56 13.05
CA ALA A 30 18.79 -2.72 12.69
C ALA A 30 18.29 -4.13 13.04
N VAL A 31 19.08 -5.17 12.73
CA VAL A 31 18.74 -6.58 13.00
C VAL A 31 18.80 -6.91 14.49
N SER A 32 19.77 -6.38 15.24
CA SER A 32 19.90 -6.66 16.68
C SER A 32 18.77 -6.04 17.51
N GLY A 33 18.32 -4.82 17.17
CA GLY A 33 17.12 -4.23 17.75
C GLY A 33 15.86 -5.04 17.41
N PHE A 34 15.72 -5.42 16.13
CA PHE A 34 14.60 -6.24 15.66
C PHE A 34 14.51 -7.60 16.36
N ILE A 35 15.63 -8.31 16.56
CA ILE A 35 15.64 -9.61 17.24
C ILE A 35 15.11 -9.48 18.69
N ASN A 36 15.54 -8.45 19.42
CA ASN A 36 15.03 -8.22 20.78
C ASN A 36 13.52 -7.93 20.78
N ASP A 37 13.04 -7.10 19.86
CA ASP A 37 11.62 -6.75 19.75
C ASP A 37 10.75 -7.95 19.31
N VAL A 38 11.25 -8.81 18.44
CA VAL A 38 10.56 -10.03 17.97
C VAL A 38 10.46 -11.09 19.06
N THR A 39 11.49 -11.27 19.89
CA THR A 39 11.42 -12.26 20.98
C THR A 39 10.34 -11.94 22.01
N LEU A 40 10.02 -10.66 22.22
CA LEU A 40 8.96 -10.20 23.14
C LEU A 40 7.56 -10.19 22.50
N SER A 41 7.45 -10.16 21.17
CA SER A 41 6.18 -10.07 20.42
C SER A 41 5.75 -11.36 19.68
N SER A 42 6.59 -12.39 19.67
CA SER A 42 6.45 -13.66 18.91
C SER A 42 5.25 -14.57 19.25
N SER A 43 4.26 -14.13 20.04
CA SER A 43 3.07 -14.95 20.33
C SER A 43 1.93 -14.83 19.31
N SER A 44 2.01 -13.92 18.34
CA SER A 44 1.00 -13.86 17.26
C SER A 44 1.46 -14.66 16.05
N THR A 45 0.91 -15.87 15.89
CA THR A 45 1.00 -16.60 14.62
C THR A 45 0.39 -15.75 13.50
N VAL A 46 1.21 -15.31 12.54
CA VAL A 46 0.72 -14.62 11.34
C VAL A 46 -0.11 -15.62 10.53
N ASP A 47 -1.35 -15.26 10.19
CA ASP A 47 -2.20 -16.11 9.35
C ASP A 47 -1.52 -16.26 7.98
N PRO A 48 -1.27 -17.49 7.48
CA PRO A 48 -0.70 -17.70 6.15
C PRO A 48 -1.50 -17.01 5.03
N LYS A 49 -2.78 -16.72 5.25
CA LYS A 49 -3.62 -15.95 4.31
C LYS A 49 -3.30 -14.46 4.26
N ASP A 50 -2.65 -13.91 5.28
CA ASP A 50 -2.23 -12.51 5.38
C ASP A 50 -0.76 -12.31 4.96
N VAL A 51 -0.09 -13.36 4.47
CA VAL A 51 1.24 -13.25 3.86
C VAL A 51 1.11 -12.71 2.44
N ILE A 52 1.93 -11.72 2.09
CA ILE A 52 2.03 -11.18 0.73
C ILE A 52 2.60 -12.28 -0.19
N GLN A 53 1.81 -12.69 -1.16
CA GLN A 53 2.17 -13.72 -2.15
C GLN A 53 2.80 -13.12 -3.41
N TRP A 54 2.37 -11.91 -3.79
CA TRP A 54 2.90 -11.16 -4.92
C TRP A 54 2.72 -9.66 -4.68
N ALA A 55 3.58 -8.87 -5.32
CA ALA A 55 3.51 -7.41 -5.30
C ALA A 55 3.80 -6.87 -6.70
N ARG A 56 3.16 -5.75 -7.05
CA ARG A 56 3.36 -5.09 -8.33
C ARG A 56 3.26 -3.57 -8.18
N PHE A 57 4.16 -2.86 -8.84
CA PHE A 57 4.04 -1.42 -9.03
C PHE A 57 3.41 -1.13 -10.39
N GLU A 58 2.48 -0.18 -10.43
CA GLU A 58 1.89 0.35 -11.66
C GLU A 58 1.96 1.88 -11.64
N THR A 59 2.20 2.49 -12.80
CA THR A 59 1.91 3.90 -13.02
C THR A 59 0.45 4.01 -13.43
N ALA A 60 -0.29 4.96 -12.90
CA ALA A 60 -1.66 5.19 -13.35
C ALA A 60 -1.87 6.67 -13.68
N ASP A 61 -2.72 6.88 -14.68
CA ASP A 61 -3.18 8.18 -15.18
C ASP A 61 -4.25 8.80 -14.27
N ILE A 62 -4.18 8.52 -12.97
CA ILE A 62 -5.19 8.89 -11.96
C ILE A 62 -5.27 10.40 -11.73
N ASN A 63 -4.27 11.14 -12.21
CA ASN A 63 -4.18 12.59 -12.11
C ASN A 63 -4.12 13.17 -13.53
N GLU A 64 -5.26 13.35 -14.19
CA GLU A 64 -5.30 14.45 -15.15
C GLU A 64 -5.24 15.76 -14.35
N PRO A 65 -4.43 16.75 -14.76
CA PRO A 65 -4.34 18.01 -14.04
C PRO A 65 -5.73 18.65 -14.02
N THR A 66 -6.34 18.71 -12.84
CA THR A 66 -7.48 19.59 -12.63
C THR A 66 -7.04 21.02 -12.92
N PRO A 67 -7.85 21.83 -13.62
CA PRO A 67 -7.49 23.19 -14.03
C PRO A 67 -7.19 24.17 -12.89
N GLU A 68 -7.24 23.74 -11.62
CA GLU A 68 -7.14 24.59 -10.42
C GLU A 68 -5.94 24.27 -9.51
N GLY A 69 -4.80 23.85 -10.07
CA GLY A 69 -3.52 23.72 -9.34
C GLY A 69 -3.24 22.30 -8.85
N ASP A 70 -2.02 21.79 -8.83
CA ASP A 70 -0.69 22.40 -8.82
C ASP A 70 0.22 21.67 -9.83
N ILE A 71 0.96 22.44 -10.62
CA ILE A 71 1.87 21.97 -11.69
C ILE A 71 3.29 21.85 -11.10
N ASP A 72 3.53 20.92 -10.17
CA ASP A 72 4.90 20.80 -9.64
C ASP A 72 5.33 19.39 -9.25
N ASN A 73 4.72 18.37 -9.84
CA ASN A 73 5.24 17.02 -9.80
C ASN A 73 5.26 16.43 -11.21
N ASP A 74 6.39 16.59 -11.92
CA ASP A 74 6.67 15.92 -13.21
C ASP A 74 6.64 14.38 -13.11
N VAL A 75 6.59 13.84 -11.88
CA VAL A 75 6.58 12.41 -11.61
C VAL A 75 5.16 11.96 -11.23
N PRO A 76 4.50 11.11 -12.05
CA PRO A 76 3.19 10.58 -11.71
C PRO A 76 3.27 9.68 -10.47
N PRO A 77 2.21 9.62 -9.64
CA PRO A 77 2.19 8.76 -8.46
C PRO A 77 2.25 7.27 -8.86
N LEU A 78 2.83 6.45 -7.98
CA LEU A 78 2.88 5.01 -8.14
C LEU A 78 1.71 4.35 -7.41
N LEU A 79 1.22 3.25 -7.98
CA LEU A 79 0.31 2.33 -7.31
C LEU A 79 1.06 1.07 -6.90
N LEU A 80 1.01 0.74 -5.62
CA LEU A 80 1.50 -0.53 -5.08
C LEU A 80 0.31 -1.47 -4.87
N ILE A 81 0.33 -2.61 -5.56
CA ILE A 81 -0.68 -3.65 -5.45
C ILE A 81 -0.07 -4.83 -4.70
N LEU A 82 -0.71 -5.25 -3.61
CA LEU A 82 -0.30 -6.37 -2.78
C LEU A 82 -1.34 -7.49 -2.86
N GLY A 83 -0.91 -8.68 -3.27
CA GLY A 83 -1.74 -9.88 -3.30
C GLY A 83 -1.51 -10.75 -2.09
N TYR A 84 -2.60 -11.15 -1.45
CA TYR A 84 -2.64 -12.03 -0.28
C TYR A 84 -3.38 -13.32 -0.59
N GLY A 85 -3.25 -14.32 0.27
CA GLY A 85 -4.11 -15.50 0.22
C GLY A 85 -5.58 -15.15 0.48
N SER A 86 -5.84 -14.10 1.28
CA SER A 86 -7.18 -13.63 1.63
C SER A 86 -7.77 -12.58 0.66
N GLY A 87 -6.98 -12.01 -0.24
CA GLY A 87 -7.43 -10.85 -1.01
C GLY A 87 -6.32 -10.02 -1.66
N VAL A 88 -6.56 -8.73 -1.77
CA VAL A 88 -5.66 -7.75 -2.38
C VAL A 88 -5.84 -6.38 -1.73
N GLN A 89 -4.75 -5.62 -1.62
CA GLN A 89 -4.74 -4.20 -1.28
C GLN A 89 -4.07 -3.38 -2.37
N VAL A 90 -4.54 -2.16 -2.58
CA VAL A 90 -3.93 -1.18 -3.48
C VAL A 90 -3.63 0.09 -2.70
N TRP A 91 -2.43 0.60 -2.90
CA TRP A 91 -1.88 1.75 -2.22
C TRP A 91 -1.42 2.79 -3.23
N LEU A 92 -1.79 4.05 -3.02
CA LEU A 92 -1.29 5.21 -3.74
C LEU A 92 -0.05 5.74 -3.06
N ILE A 93 1.03 5.92 -3.82
CA ILE A 93 2.31 6.43 -3.34
C ILE A 93 2.66 7.66 -4.20
N PRO A 94 2.37 8.88 -3.71
CA PRO A 94 2.81 10.11 -4.34
C PRO A 94 4.34 10.26 -4.28
N PRO A 95 4.92 11.23 -5.03
CA PRO A 95 6.34 11.54 -4.96
C PRO A 95 6.85 11.91 -3.55
N THR A 96 5.96 12.34 -2.65
CA THR A 96 6.26 12.59 -1.23
C THR A 96 6.60 11.33 -0.45
N GLY A 97 6.22 10.14 -0.96
CA GLY A 97 6.44 8.85 -0.32
C GLY A 97 5.40 8.46 0.74
N GLU A 98 4.37 9.28 0.96
CA GLU A 98 3.27 8.94 1.87
C GLU A 98 2.30 7.95 1.20
N ALA A 99 2.31 6.69 1.64
CA ALA A 99 1.48 5.66 1.04
C ALA A 99 0.06 5.70 1.64
N GLN A 100 -0.97 5.72 0.80
CA GLN A 100 -2.37 5.70 1.21
C GLN A 100 -3.10 4.48 0.64
N GLU A 101 -3.78 3.71 1.48
CA GLU A 101 -4.64 2.61 1.04
C GLU A 101 -5.86 3.17 0.31
N VAL A 102 -6.03 2.80 -0.96
CA VAL A 102 -7.16 3.23 -1.81
C VAL A 102 -8.14 2.09 -2.10
N LEU A 103 -7.71 0.84 -1.98
CA LEU A 103 -8.57 -0.33 -2.12
C LEU A 103 -8.12 -1.44 -1.18
N SER A 104 -9.10 -2.09 -0.53
CA SER A 104 -8.88 -3.32 0.21
C SER A 104 -10.02 -4.29 -0.04
N TRP A 105 -9.68 -5.43 -0.63
CA TRP A 105 -10.64 -6.43 -1.05
C TRP A 105 -10.25 -7.80 -0.50
N ARG A 106 -11.07 -8.36 0.37
CA ARG A 106 -10.81 -9.63 1.09
C ARG A 106 -11.83 -10.71 0.77
N GLN A 107 -11.94 -11.08 -0.50
CA GLN A 107 -12.87 -12.14 -0.97
C GLN A 107 -12.16 -13.37 -1.53
N GLY A 108 -10.98 -13.69 -1.00
CA GLY A 108 -10.19 -14.85 -1.41
C GLY A 108 -9.04 -14.49 -2.34
N THR A 109 -8.29 -15.50 -2.77
CA THR A 109 -7.02 -15.31 -3.47
C THR A 109 -7.21 -14.67 -4.84
N VAL A 110 -6.53 -13.55 -5.07
CA VAL A 110 -6.45 -12.90 -6.38
C VAL A 110 -5.13 -13.26 -7.05
N ARG A 111 -5.19 -13.85 -8.24
CA ARG A 111 -4.00 -14.26 -9.02
C ARG A 111 -3.50 -13.17 -9.94
N VAL A 112 -4.40 -12.32 -10.43
CA VAL A 112 -4.11 -11.23 -11.37
C VAL A 112 -5.02 -10.06 -11.06
N LEU A 113 -4.45 -8.85 -10.97
CA LEU A 113 -5.17 -7.58 -10.96
C LEU A 113 -4.57 -6.70 -12.06
N ARG A 114 -5.43 -6.00 -12.80
CA ARG A 114 -5.00 -5.02 -13.81
C ARG A 114 -5.78 -3.74 -13.63
N ILE A 115 -5.06 -2.64 -13.61
CA ILE A 115 -5.62 -1.29 -13.64
C ILE A 115 -5.84 -0.94 -15.10
N LEU A 116 -7.05 -0.50 -15.42
CA LEU A 116 -7.40 -0.06 -16.77
C LEU A 116 -7.09 1.43 -16.89
N PRO A 117 -6.59 1.88 -18.06
CA PRO A 117 -6.39 3.31 -18.30
C PRO A 117 -7.72 4.05 -18.27
N THR A 118 -7.65 5.35 -18.00
CA THR A 118 -8.81 6.24 -18.03
C THR A 118 -9.39 6.26 -19.45
N PRO A 119 -10.71 6.04 -19.62
CA PRO A 119 -11.32 6.05 -20.95
C PRO A 119 -11.23 7.45 -21.57
N GLN A 120 -10.79 7.53 -22.83
CA GLN A 120 -10.69 8.78 -23.57
C GLN A 120 -12.05 9.15 -24.16
N HIS A 121 -12.48 10.41 -24.04
CA HIS A 121 -13.72 10.90 -24.66
C HIS A 121 -13.61 10.77 -26.18
N GLY A 122 -14.23 9.73 -26.73
CA GLY A 122 -14.11 9.37 -28.15
C GLY A 122 -14.20 7.87 -28.41
N ASP A 123 -13.93 7.04 -27.39
CA ASP A 123 -14.14 5.59 -27.43
C ASP A 123 -15.63 5.23 -27.20
N CYS A 124 -16.53 5.96 -27.86
CA CYS A 124 -17.86 5.41 -28.08
C CYS A 124 -17.65 4.13 -28.91
N PHE A 125 -18.19 3.02 -28.43
CA PHE A 125 -18.42 1.82 -29.23
C PHE A 125 -19.38 2.21 -30.36
N ALA A 126 -18.89 2.90 -31.38
CA ALA A 126 -19.62 3.21 -32.59
C ALA A 126 -19.82 1.88 -33.33
N SER A 127 -20.97 1.26 -33.04
CA SER A 127 -21.59 0.24 -33.89
C SER A 127 -22.22 0.89 -35.11
#